data_AF-A0AAE1YE79-F1
#
_entry.id   AF-A0AAE1YE79-F1
#
_cell.length_a   1.000
_cell.length_b   1.000
_cell.length_c   1.000
_cell.angle_alpha   90.00
_cell.angle_beta   90.00
_cell.angle_gamma   90.00
#
_symmetry.space_group_name_H-M   'P 1'
#
loop_
_entity.id
_entity.type
_entity.pdbx_description
1 polymer ?
#
loop_
_entity_poly.entity_id
_entity_poly.type
_entity_poly.pdbx_seq_one_letter_code
_entity_poly.pdbx_strand_id
1 'polypeptide(L)'
;MNLGVAMFIGNKLGKFHDMEMDALRCSWGAPLRMRVGVDVNLPLKQAYKIRTTNGEEHIVTFTYVHLPNLCYLCGHLGHIAKYCELRFHDDFVDPVVRPIPE
;
A
#
# COMPACT_ATOMS: atom_id res chain seq x y z
N MET A 1 -1.46 -17.28 11.17
CA MET A 1 -1.43 -16.62 9.85
C MET A 1 -0.67 -17.53 8.87
N ASN A 2 -1.12 -17.68 7.60
CA ASN A 2 -0.54 -18.66 6.66
C ASN A 2 0.59 -18.02 5.82
N LEU A 3 1.81 -18.56 5.92
CA LEU A 3 3.00 -18.12 5.17
C LEU A 3 2.79 -18.10 3.65
N GLY A 4 2.03 -19.05 3.11
CA GLY A 4 1.76 -19.14 1.67
C GLY A 4 0.99 -17.94 1.14
N VAL A 5 0.03 -17.42 1.92
CA VAL A 5 -0.74 -16.21 1.55
C VAL A 5 0.16 -14.97 1.62
N ALA A 6 0.99 -14.87 2.65
CA ALA A 6 1.93 -13.75 2.79
C ALA A 6 2.95 -13.71 1.63
N MET A 7 3.50 -14.87 1.27
CA MET A 7 4.44 -14.99 0.15
C MET A 7 3.77 -14.67 -1.19
N PHE A 8 2.54 -15.13 -1.42
CA PHE A 8 1.78 -14.81 -2.62
C PHE A 8 1.55 -13.29 -2.77
N ILE A 9 1.03 -12.65 -1.72
CA ILE A 9 0.76 -11.20 -1.72
C ILE A 9 2.07 -10.41 -1.84
N GLY A 10 3.08 -10.78 -1.06
CA GLY A 10 4.40 -10.13 -1.08
C GLY A 10 5.04 -10.18 -2.46
N ASN A 11 4.94 -11.31 -3.16
CA ASN A 11 5.46 -11.46 -4.52
C ASN A 11 4.67 -10.70 -5.60
N LYS A 12 3.41 -10.31 -5.33
CA LYS A 12 2.63 -9.39 -6.19
C LYS A 12 3.00 -7.93 -5.97
N LEU A 13 3.51 -7.60 -4.79
CA LEU A 13 4.02 -6.28 -4.44
C LEU A 13 5.46 -6.06 -4.93
N GLY A 14 6.33 -7.07 -4.80
CA GLY A 14 7.75 -7.00 -5.11
C GLY A 14 8.47 -8.31 -4.80
N LYS A 15 9.71 -8.29 -4.35
CA LYS A 15 10.44 -9.48 -3.91
C LYS A 15 10.15 -9.76 -2.43
N PHE A 16 9.39 -10.80 -2.12
CA PHE A 16 9.18 -11.20 -0.72
C PHE A 16 10.52 -11.61 -0.07
N HIS A 17 10.77 -11.11 1.14
CA HIS A 17 11.93 -11.49 1.94
C HIS A 17 11.55 -12.34 3.14
N ASP A 18 10.66 -11.81 3.99
CA ASP A 18 10.25 -12.48 5.23
C ASP A 18 8.95 -11.86 5.77
N MET A 19 8.31 -12.53 6.74
CA MET A 19 7.18 -12.00 7.49
C MET A 19 7.41 -12.09 9.00
N GLU A 20 6.86 -11.13 9.74
CA GLU A 20 6.93 -11.17 11.20
C GLU A 20 6.01 -12.29 11.71
N MET A 21 6.59 -13.33 12.32
CA MET A 21 5.88 -14.50 12.85
C MET A 21 5.67 -14.46 14.36
N ASP A 22 5.71 -13.26 14.97
CA ASP A 22 5.75 -13.16 16.42
C ASP A 22 4.47 -13.73 17.07
N ALA A 23 4.63 -14.66 18.01
CA ALA A 23 3.56 -15.45 18.60
C ALA A 23 2.49 -14.58 19.31
N LEU A 24 2.86 -13.37 19.74
CA LEU A 24 2.00 -12.37 20.36
C LEU A 24 1.25 -11.49 19.35
N ARG A 25 1.75 -11.35 18.12
CA ARG A 25 1.15 -10.53 17.05
C ARG A 25 0.28 -11.33 16.09
N CYS A 26 0.27 -12.66 16.19
CA CYS A 26 -0.76 -13.52 15.60
C CYS A 26 -2.08 -13.53 16.38
N SER A 27 -2.34 -12.47 17.17
CA SER A 27 -3.66 -12.19 17.72
C SER A 27 -4.66 -11.95 16.58
N TRP A 28 -5.89 -12.49 16.71
CA TRP A 28 -6.97 -12.21 15.77
C TRP A 28 -7.14 -10.68 15.60
N GLY A 29 -7.06 -10.19 14.36
CA GLY A 29 -7.25 -8.78 14.02
C GLY A 29 -5.98 -7.92 13.90
N ALA A 30 -4.78 -8.45 14.19
CA ALA A 30 -3.54 -7.72 13.94
C ALA A 30 -3.17 -7.73 12.43
N PRO A 31 -2.69 -6.61 11.86
CA PRO A 31 -2.29 -6.54 10.47
C PRO A 31 -1.04 -7.40 10.20
N LEU A 32 -1.02 -8.09 9.06
CA LEU A 32 0.14 -8.84 8.58
C LEU A 32 1.30 -7.88 8.27
N ARG A 33 2.47 -8.12 8.89
CA ARG A 33 3.71 -7.38 8.63
C ARG A 33 4.67 -8.26 7.85
N MET A 34 5.14 -7.75 6.72
CA MET A 34 6.10 -8.43 5.85
C MET A 34 7.15 -7.47 5.31
N ARG A 35 8.32 -8.01 4.97
CA ARG A 35 9.41 -7.32 4.30
C ARG A 35 9.40 -7.70 2.83
N VAL A 36 9.27 -6.70 1.97
CA VAL A 36 9.21 -6.86 0.52
C VAL A 36 10.15 -5.84 -0.12
N GLY A 37 11.03 -6.31 -1.01
CA GLY A 37 11.85 -5.44 -1.85
C GLY A 37 10.99 -4.87 -2.98
N VAL A 38 10.85 -3.54 -3.02
CA VAL A 38 10.04 -2.82 -4.01
C VAL A 38 10.92 -1.88 -4.82
N ASP A 39 10.57 -1.63 -6.07
CA ASP A 39 11.22 -0.58 -6.87
C ASP A 39 10.70 0.79 -6.43
N VAL A 40 11.60 1.59 -5.87
CA VAL A 40 11.29 2.93 -5.33
C VAL A 40 11.14 4.01 -6.40
N ASN A 41 11.54 3.70 -7.64
CA ASN A 41 11.34 4.60 -8.78
C ASN A 41 9.91 4.55 -9.33
N LEU A 42 9.12 3.57 -8.88
CA LEU A 42 7.72 3.42 -9.24
C LEU A 42 6.80 3.85 -8.09
N PRO A 43 5.55 4.24 -8.38
CA PRO A 43 4.55 4.48 -7.35
C PRO A 43 4.38 3.25 -6.45
N LEU A 44 4.42 3.46 -5.15
CA LEU A 44 4.08 2.44 -4.19
C LEU A 44 2.58 2.13 -4.23
N LYS A 45 2.25 0.85 -4.33
CA LYS A 45 0.87 0.36 -4.43
C LYS A 45 0.17 0.49 -3.08
N GLN A 46 -0.93 1.24 -3.04
CA GLN A 46 -1.72 1.42 -1.81
C GLN A 46 -2.73 0.29 -1.58
N ALA A 47 -3.17 -0.39 -2.64
CA ALA A 47 -4.10 -1.51 -2.56
C ALA A 47 -3.91 -2.49 -3.71
N TYR A 48 -4.40 -3.72 -3.53
CA TYR A 48 -4.44 -4.75 -4.55
C TYR A 48 -5.74 -5.57 -4.45
N LYS A 49 -6.40 -5.77 -5.58
CA LYS A 49 -7.57 -6.65 -5.68
C LYS A 49 -7.08 -8.09 -5.88
N ILE A 50 -7.42 -8.98 -4.95
CA ILE A 50 -7.17 -10.42 -5.06
C ILE A 50 -8.49 -11.15 -5.32
N ARG A 51 -8.40 -12.24 -6.08
CA ARG A 51 -9.53 -13.16 -6.29
C ARG A 51 -9.20 -14.50 -5.66
N THR A 52 -10.08 -15.00 -4.79
CA THR A 52 -9.92 -16.32 -4.17
C THR A 52 -10.30 -17.43 -5.15
N THR A 53 -9.91 -18.66 -4.85
CA THR A 53 -10.30 -19.86 -5.62
C THR A 53 -11.80 -20.06 -5.67
N ASN A 54 -12.53 -19.53 -4.69
CA ASN A 54 -13.98 -19.60 -4.60
C ASN A 54 -14.66 -18.50 -5.43
N GLY A 55 -13.88 -17.66 -6.12
CA GLY A 55 -14.35 -16.60 -7.01
C GLY A 55 -14.58 -15.26 -6.33
N GLU A 56 -14.44 -15.15 -5.01
CA GLU A 56 -14.64 -13.91 -4.26
C GLU A 56 -13.51 -12.91 -4.52
N GLU A 57 -13.88 -11.64 -4.62
CA GLU A 57 -12.93 -10.53 -4.74
C GLU A 57 -12.72 -9.86 -3.38
N HIS A 58 -11.45 -9.64 -3.03
CA HIS A 58 -11.05 -8.94 -1.81
C HIS A 58 -10.09 -7.82 -2.17
N ILE A 59 -10.20 -6.68 -1.51
CA ILE A 59 -9.23 -5.58 -1.63
C ILE A 59 -8.31 -5.65 -0.41
N VAL A 60 -7.03 -5.87 -0.67
CA VAL A 60 -5.98 -5.80 0.34
C VAL A 60 -5.38 -4.42 0.28
N THR A 61 -5.43 -3.68 1.39
CA THR A 61 -4.76 -2.38 1.53
C THR A 61 -3.38 -2.56 2.16
N PHE A 62 -2.45 -1.70 1.77
CA PHE A 62 -1.08 -1.74 2.28
C PHE A 62 -0.77 -0.46 3.04
N THR A 63 -0.09 -0.63 4.17
CA THR A 63 0.51 0.47 4.91
C THR A 63 2.00 0.23 4.98
N TYR A 64 2.76 1.21 4.53
CA TYR A 64 4.20 1.17 4.57
C TYR A 64 4.70 1.84 5.83
N VAL A 65 5.68 1.22 6.48
CA VAL A 65 6.30 1.75 7.71
C VAL A 65 7.71 2.21 7.38
N HIS A 66 8.14 3.34 7.95
CA HIS A 66 9.49 3.93 7.77
C HIS A 66 9.84 4.40 6.36
N LEU A 67 8.87 4.90 5.59
CA LEU A 67 9.14 5.57 4.31
C LEU A 67 9.23 7.09 4.48
N PRO A 68 10.44 7.69 4.51
CA PRO A 68 10.57 9.13 4.47
C PRO A 68 10.09 9.65 3.10
N ASN A 69 9.40 10.79 3.10
CA ASN A 69 9.04 11.55 1.90
C ASN A 69 8.20 10.77 0.86
N LEU A 70 7.21 9.98 1.32
CA LEU A 70 6.18 9.40 0.44
C LEU A 70 5.10 10.43 0.12
N CYS A 71 4.84 10.64 -1.18
CA CYS A 71 3.74 11.45 -1.65
C CYS A 71 2.43 10.66 -1.65
N TYR A 72 1.46 11.04 -0.82
CA TYR A 72 0.16 10.35 -0.75
C TYR A 72 -0.73 10.59 -1.98
N LEU A 73 -0.41 11.59 -2.83
CA LEU A 73 -1.15 11.86 -4.07
C LEU A 73 -0.74 10.92 -5.21
N CYS A 74 0.57 10.78 -5.45
CA CYS A 74 1.09 10.03 -6.61
C CYS A 74 1.79 8.71 -6.25
N GLY A 75 2.02 8.44 -4.96
CA GLY A 75 2.67 7.21 -4.50
C GLY A 75 4.19 7.15 -4.63
N HIS A 76 4.87 8.20 -5.12
CA HIS A 76 6.33 8.21 -5.27
C HIS A 76 7.05 8.67 -3.99
N LEU A 77 8.30 8.22 -3.85
CA LEU A 77 9.23 8.70 -2.83
C LEU A 77 10.04 9.91 -3.36
N GLY A 78 10.48 10.77 -2.43
CA GLY A 78 11.37 11.89 -2.72
C GLY A 78 10.70 13.26 -2.65
N HIS A 79 9.37 13.32 -2.55
CA HIS A 79 8.63 14.56 -2.32
C HIS A 79 7.37 14.30 -1.49
N ILE A 80 6.88 15.33 -0.81
CA ILE A 80 5.56 15.28 -0.14
C ILE A 80 4.49 15.87 -1.06
N ALA A 81 3.22 15.59 -0.79
CA ALA A 81 2.10 16.05 -1.61
C ALA A 81 2.11 17.55 -1.92
N LYS A 82 2.65 18.39 -1.03
CA LYS A 82 2.81 19.84 -1.25
C LYS A 82 3.64 20.17 -2.50
N TYR A 83 4.59 19.31 -2.86
CA TYR A 83 5.52 19.49 -3.97
C TYR A 83 5.26 18.50 -5.12
N CYS A 84 4.08 17.88 -5.16
CA CYS A 84 3.73 16.90 -6.19
C CYS A 84 3.25 17.59 -7.47
N GLU A 85 3.79 17.18 -8.61
CA GLU A 85 3.43 17.74 -9.93
C GLU A 85 1.93 17.60 -10.24
N LEU A 86 1.29 16.52 -9.77
CA LEU A 86 -0.15 16.34 -9.90
C LEU A 86 -0.97 17.52 -9.36
N ARG A 87 -0.48 18.29 -8.38
CA ARG A 87 -1.19 19.47 -7.86
C ARG A 87 -1.32 20.60 -8.87
N PHE A 88 -0.48 20.62 -9.90
CA PHE A 88 -0.44 21.67 -10.90
C PHE A 88 -1.10 21.25 -12.22
N HIS A 89 -1.70 20.05 -12.27
CA HIS A 89 -2.49 19.62 -13.41
C HIS A 89 -3.88 20.29 -13.36
N ASP A 90 -4.38 20.76 -14.50
CA ASP A 90 -5.67 21.48 -14.56
C ASP A 90 -6.84 20.64 -14.03
N ASP A 91 -6.75 19.32 -14.17
CA ASP A 91 -7.77 18.36 -13.72
C ASP A 91 -7.62 17.92 -12.24
N PHE A 92 -6.73 18.54 -11.47
CA PHE A 92 -6.46 18.12 -10.10
C PHE A 92 -7.60 18.49 -9.15
N VAL A 93 -8.29 17.46 -8.66
CA VAL A 93 -9.20 17.55 -7.51
C VAL A 93 -8.45 17.08 -6.27
N ASP A 94 -8.26 17.96 -5.28
CA ASP A 94 -7.60 17.57 -4.03
C ASP A 94 -8.46 16.52 -3.30
N PRO A 95 -7.99 15.28 -3.16
CA PRO A 95 -8.79 14.21 -2.57
C PRO A 95 -9.10 14.44 -1.08
N VAL A 96 -8.43 15.40 -0.44
CA VAL A 96 -8.65 15.76 0.98
C VAL A 96 -9.69 16.87 1.13
N VAL A 97 -9.87 17.71 0.11
CA VAL A 97 -10.86 18.79 0.14
C VAL A 97 -12.22 18.19 -0.18
N ARG A 98 -13.07 18.07 0.85
CA ARG A 98 -14.49 17.76 0.62
C ARG A 98 -15.11 18.96 -0.12
N PRO A 99 -15.79 18.76 -1.26
CA PRO A 99 -16.51 19.85 -1.90
C PRO A 99 -17.51 20.43 -0.90
N ILE A 100 -17.49 21.76 -0.75
CA ILE A 100 -18.50 22.48 0.01
C ILE A 100 -19.78 22.38 -0.82
N PRO A 101 -20.89 21.84 -0.29
CA PRO A 101 -22.16 21.86 -1.00
C PRO A 101 -22.54 23.33 -1.28
N GLU A 102 -22.92 23.62 -2.53
CA GLU A 102 -23.51 24.91 -2.92
C GLU A 102 -24.81 25.20 -2.15
#